data_AF-A0A938JHU3-F1
#
_entry.id   AF-A0A938JHU3-F1
#
_cell.length_a   1.000
_cell.length_b   1.000
_cell.length_c   1.000
_cell.angle_alpha   90.00
_cell.angle_beta   90.00
_cell.angle_gamma   90.00
#
_symmetry.space_group_name_H-M   'P 1'
#
loop_
_entity.id
_entity.type
_entity.pdbx_description
1 polymer ?
#
loop_
_entity_poly.entity_id
_entity_poly.type
_entity_poly.pdbx_seq_one_letter_code
_entity_poly.pdbx_strand_id
1 'polypeptide(L)' 'MGTVHPAQLGRFFEDYAVGDTYQHPFGRTISEADSTWFTLLTCNTNQNHFNAHLAQSNPITQGRIIV' A
#
# COMPACT_ATOMS: atom_id res chain seq x y z
N MET A 1 -21.19 14.31 11.41
CA MET A 1 -19.85 13.74 11.68
C MET A 1 -20.09 12.28 11.96
N GLY A 2 -19.66 11.38 11.08
CA GLY A 2 -20.00 9.95 11.19
C GLY A 2 -19.20 9.23 12.28
N THR A 3 -19.56 7.97 12.52
CA THR A 3 -18.99 7.13 13.56
C THR A 3 -17.70 6.48 13.06
N VAL A 4 -16.71 6.34 13.95
CA VAL A 4 -15.51 5.54 13.67
C VAL A 4 -15.74 4.11 14.15
N HIS A 5 -15.76 3.16 13.23
CA HIS A 5 -15.99 1.75 13.52
C HIS A 5 -14.67 1.01 13.73
N PRO A 6 -14.56 0.18 14.78
CA PRO A 6 -13.39 -0.64 15.01
C PRO A 6 -13.23 -1.70 13.91
N ALA A 7 -12.00 -2.22 13.81
CA ALA A 7 -11.62 -3.30 12.92
C ALA A 7 -12.48 -4.57 13.16
N GLN A 8 -13.37 -4.88 12.22
CA GLN A 8 -14.20 -6.09 12.22
C GLN A 8 -14.24 -6.70 10.81
N LEU A 9 -14.28 -8.03 10.75
CA LEU A 9 -14.38 -8.77 9.49
C LEU A 9 -15.84 -8.97 9.07
N GLY A 10 -16.12 -8.64 7.81
CA GLY A 10 -17.45 -8.79 7.22
C GLY A 10 -18.44 -7.72 7.71
N ARG A 11 -19.27 -7.23 6.78
CA ARG A 11 -20.40 -6.33 7.00
C ARG A 11 -21.43 -6.59 5.91
N PHE A 12 -22.69 -6.40 6.22
CA PHE A 12 -23.74 -6.35 5.21
C PHE A 12 -23.92 -4.92 4.71
N PHE A 13 -24.66 -4.76 3.60
CA PHE A 13 -24.89 -3.45 3.00
C PHE A 13 -25.57 -2.47 3.98
N GLU A 14 -26.49 -2.97 4.78
CA GLU A 14 -27.26 -2.25 5.79
C GLU A 14 -26.43 -1.73 6.99
N ASP A 15 -25.22 -2.25 7.20
CA ASP A 15 -24.32 -1.79 8.27
C ASP A 15 -23.57 -0.49 7.90
N TYR A 16 -23.74 -0.01 6.67
CA TYR A 16 -23.06 1.17 6.16
C TYR A 16 -23.91 2.44 6.27
N ALA A 17 -23.33 3.49 6.85
CA ALA A 17 -23.92 4.82 6.86
C ALA A 17 -22.97 5.85 6.25
N VAL A 18 -23.54 6.80 5.49
CA VAL A 18 -22.76 7.87 4.84
C VAL A 18 -22.07 8.73 5.90
N GLY A 19 -20.76 8.92 5.72
CA GLY A 19 -19.91 9.70 6.62
C GLY A 19 -19.19 8.89 7.68
N ASP A 20 -19.46 7.60 7.79
CA ASP A 20 -18.73 6.71 8.71
C ASP A 20 -17.30 6.41 8.23
N THR A 21 -16.40 6.21 9.18
CA THR A 21 -15.02 5.78 8.95
C THR A 21 -14.84 4.37 9.48
N TYR A 22 -14.28 3.47 8.67
CA TYR A 22 -14.09 2.07 9.02
C TYR A 22 -12.61 1.73 9.10
N GLN A 23 -12.15 1.21 10.24
CA GLN A 23 -10.77 0.75 10.39
C GLN A 23 -10.58 -0.61 9.71
N HIS A 24 -9.60 -0.70 8.80
CA HIS A 24 -9.21 -1.98 8.20
C HIS A 24 -8.52 -2.88 9.26
N PRO A 25 -8.89 -4.17 9.37
CA PRO A 25 -8.39 -5.03 10.45
C PRO A 25 -6.94 -5.47 10.31
N PHE A 26 -6.38 -5.42 9.11
CA PHE A 26 -5.02 -5.88 8.85
C PHE A 26 -4.09 -4.73 8.50
N GLY A 27 -2.98 -4.63 9.23
CA GLY A 27 -1.80 -3.90 8.81
C GLY A 27 -0.75 -4.88 8.32
N ARG A 28 0.07 -4.47 7.36
CA ARG A 28 1.21 -5.25 6.88
C ARG A 28 2.41 -4.34 6.67
N THR A 29 3.57 -4.75 7.19
CA THR A 29 4.83 -4.12 6.85
C THR A 29 5.22 -4.50 5.43
N ILE A 30 5.50 -3.49 4.62
CA ILE A 30 5.96 -3.65 3.25
C ILE A 30 7.47 -3.85 3.24
N SER A 31 7.93 -4.86 2.52
CA SER A 31 9.34 -5.23 2.38
C SER A 31 9.81 -5.14 0.93
N GLU A 32 11.11 -5.25 0.70
CA GLU A 32 11.69 -5.32 -0.66
C GLU A 32 11.14 -6.49 -1.49
N ALA A 33 10.78 -7.59 -0.81
CA ALA A 33 10.15 -8.72 -1.48
C ALA A 33 8.84 -8.29 -2.16
N ASP A 34 8.01 -7.47 -1.51
CA ASP A 34 6.73 -7.02 -2.06
C ASP A 34 6.91 -6.21 -3.35
N SER A 35 7.89 -5.30 -3.40
CA SER A 35 8.25 -4.56 -4.61
C SER A 35 8.66 -5.51 -5.74
N THR A 36 9.48 -6.51 -5.43
CA THR A 36 9.96 -7.50 -6.40
C THR A 36 8.80 -8.32 -6.96
N TRP A 37 7.98 -8.89 -6.07
CA TRP A 37 6.82 -9.69 -6.46
C TRP A 37 5.83 -8.87 -7.31
N PHE A 38 5.50 -7.66 -6.87
CA PHE A 38 4.56 -6.80 -7.61
C PHE A 38 5.10 -6.44 -8.99
N THR A 39 6.38 -6.10 -9.09
CA THR A 39 7.05 -5.77 -10.35
C THR A 39 6.98 -6.94 -11.34
N LEU A 40 7.28 -8.16 -10.87
CA LEU A 40 7.24 -9.36 -11.71
C LEU A 40 5.81 -9.75 -12.12
N LEU A 41 4.86 -9.70 -11.19
CA LEU A 41 3.47 -10.07 -11.44
C LEU A 41 2.76 -9.11 -12.41
N THR A 42 3.16 -7.84 -12.41
CA THR A 42 2.53 -6.80 -13.24
C THR A 42 3.36 -6.41 -14.45
N CYS A 43 4.53 -7.04 -14.65
CA CYS A 43 5.50 -6.63 -15.67
C CYS A 43 5.85 -5.13 -15.59
N ASN A 44 5.96 -4.58 -14.37
CA ASN A 44 6.31 -3.19 -14.18
C ASN A 44 7.78 -2.95 -14.60
N THR A 45 8.00 -2.04 -15.55
CA THR A 45 9.35 -1.73 -16.08
C THR A 45 9.96 -0.46 -15.46
N ASN A 46 9.27 0.20 -14.53
CA ASN A 46 9.80 1.37 -13.85
C ASN A 46 10.93 0.97 -12.89
N GLN A 47 12.15 1.31 -13.30
CA GLN A 47 13.38 0.97 -12.60
C GLN A 47 13.46 1.48 -11.16
N ASN A 48 12.69 2.50 -10.77
CA ASN A 48 12.66 2.94 -9.38
C ASN A 48 12.13 1.87 -8.40
N HIS A 49 11.44 0.84 -8.89
CA HIS A 49 10.92 -0.27 -8.07
C HIS A 49 11.88 -1.46 -7.92
N PHE A 50 13.01 -1.50 -8.66
CA PHE A 50 13.90 -2.68 -8.63
C PHE A 50 15.39 -2.39 -8.90
N ASN A 51 15.77 -1.21 -9.39
CA ASN A 51 17.15 -0.86 -9.71
C ASN A 51 17.73 0.07 -8.63
N ALA A 52 18.43 -0.51 -7.67
CA ALA A 52 19.04 0.23 -6.55
C ALA A 52 20.03 1.31 -7.02
N HIS A 53 20.81 1.04 -8.07
CA HIS A 53 21.77 2.01 -8.60
C HIS A 53 21.07 3.23 -9.18
N LEU A 54 19.99 3.03 -9.95
CA LEU A 54 19.18 4.13 -10.46
C LEU A 54 18.49 4.89 -9.32
N ALA A 55 17.94 4.18 -8.34
CA ALA A 55 17.24 4.77 -7.21
C ALA A 55 18.10 5.78 -6.44
N GLN A 56 19.42 5.55 -6.31
CA GLN A 56 20.38 6.48 -5.67
C GLN A 56 20.35 7.90 -6.24
N SER A 57 19.99 8.06 -7.51
CA SER A 57 19.91 9.36 -8.18
C SER A 57 18.58 10.09 -7.93
N ASN A 58 17.59 9.45 -7.32
CA ASN A 58 16.25 9.99 -7.18
C ASN A 58 16.15 10.98 -5.98
N PRO A 59 15.87 12.27 -6.23
CA PRO A 59 15.85 13.29 -5.18
C PRO A 59 14.61 13.20 -4.27
N ILE A 60 13.53 12.57 -4.73
CA ILE A 60 12.28 12.44 -3.97
C ILE A 60 12.40 11.29 -2.97
N THR A 61 12.95 10.16 -3.42
CA THR A 61 13.02 8.95 -2.61
C THR A 61 14.29 8.89 -1.76
N GLN A 62 15.23 9.82 -2.00
CA GLN A 62 16.51 9.94 -1.33
C GLN A 62 17.32 8.64 -1.42
N GLY A 63 17.37 8.07 -2.62
CA GLY A 63 18.13 6.86 -2.87
C GLY A 63 17.42 5.54 -2.58
N ARG A 64 16.18 5.58 -2.06
CA ARG A 64 15.41 4.38 -1.74
C ARG A 64 14.62 3.88 -2.95
N ILE A 65 14.56 2.55 -3.07
CA ILE A 65 13.63 1.86 -3.96
C ILE A 65 12.21 2.16 -3.49
N ILE A 66 11.33 2.49 -4.43
CA ILE A 66 9.91 2.70 -4.13
C ILE A 66 9.18 1.37 -4.16
N VAL A 67 8.29 1.21 -3.19
CA VAL A 67 7.36 0.09 -3.15
C VAL A 67 6.03 0.52 -3.73
#